data_AF-A0A560QFF2-F1
#
_entry.id   AF-A0A560QFF2-F1
#
_cell.length_a   1.000
_cell.length_b   1.000
_cell.length_c   1.000
_cell.angle_alpha   90.00
_cell.angle_beta   90.00
_cell.angle_gamma   90.00
#
_symmetry.space_group_name_H-M   'P 1'
#
loop_
_entity.id
_entity.type
_entity.pdbx_description
1 polymer ?
#
loop_
_entity_poly.entity_id
_entity_poly.type
_entity_poly.pdbx_seq_one_letter_code
_entity_poly.pdbx_strand_id
1 'polypeptide(L)' 'MKVEELASELFVGCPRYLTQERFAELTGLKEQQQMLTRWIDEGILPTRRFGRHRLINMQVLLQRLDQAKGTQG' A
#
# COMPACT_ATOMS: atom_id res chain seq x y z
N MET A 1 18.68 12.23 -1.87
CA MET A 1 18.37 10.90 -2.43
C MET A 1 17.29 11.09 -3.48
N LYS A 2 17.53 10.70 -4.73
CA LYS A 2 16.53 10.82 -5.80
C LYS A 2 15.53 9.68 -5.60
N VAL A 3 14.29 10.00 -5.26
CA VAL A 3 13.23 8.99 -5.12
C VAL A 3 12.73 8.71 -6.53
N GLU A 4 13.06 7.54 -7.08
CA GLU A 4 12.50 7.09 -8.35
C GLU A 4 11.07 6.60 -8.10
N GLU A 5 10.11 7.15 -8.84
CA GLU A 5 8.74 6.67 -8.77
C GLU A 5 8.63 5.29 -9.42
N LEU A 6 7.99 4.34 -8.72
CA LEU A 6 7.70 3.03 -9.29
C LEU A 6 6.63 3.17 -10.38
N ALA A 7 6.90 2.59 -11.56
CA ALA A 7 5.96 2.56 -12.66
C ALA A 7 4.70 1.76 -12.30
N SER A 8 3.52 2.31 -12.56
CA SER A 8 2.23 1.69 -12.24
C SER A 8 2.02 0.33 -12.94
N GLU A 9 2.70 0.12 -14.07
CA GLU A 9 2.69 -1.10 -14.87
C GLU A 9 3.26 -2.32 -14.12
N LEU A 10 4.14 -2.09 -13.13
CA LEU A 10 4.70 -3.15 -12.29
C LEU A 10 3.64 -3.84 -11.41
N PHE A 11 2.44 -3.24 -11.30
CA PHE A 11 1.37 -3.72 -10.42
C PHE A 11 0.23 -4.44 -11.15
N VAL A 12 0.33 -4.69 -12.46
CA VAL A 12 -0.74 -5.30 -13.28
C VAL A 12 -1.13 -6.73 -12.81
N GLY A 13 -0.31 -7.38 -11.98
CA GLY A 13 -0.63 -8.67 -11.33
C GLY A 13 -0.85 -8.61 -9.82
N CYS A 14 -0.94 -7.42 -9.21
CA CYS A 14 -1.02 -7.28 -7.76
C CYS A 14 -2.40 -7.74 -7.24
N PRO A 15 -2.47 -8.71 -6.30
CA PRO A 15 -3.73 -9.06 -5.67
C PRO A 15 -4.40 -7.83 -5.04
N ARG A 16 -5.70 -7.67 -5.27
CA ARG A 16 -6.46 -6.51 -4.79
C ARG A 16 -6.33 -6.29 -3.28
N TYR A 17 -6.25 -7.39 -2.53
CA TYR A 17 -6.14 -7.38 -1.08
C TYR A 17 -4.89 -8.15 -0.65
N LEU A 18 -4.07 -7.52 0.19
CA LEU A 18 -2.87 -8.13 0.76
C LEU A 18 -2.95 -8.15 2.29
N THR A 19 -2.38 -9.19 2.90
CA THR A 19 -2.05 -9.13 4.32
C THR A 19 -0.96 -8.09 4.55
N GLN A 20 -0.85 -7.56 5.78
CA GLN A 20 0.26 -6.67 6.15
C GLN A 20 1.61 -7.35 5.91
N GLU A 21 1.72 -8.63 6.27
CA GLU A 21 2.93 -9.43 6.04
C GLU A 21 3.29 -9.47 4.57
N ARG A 22 2.38 -9.90 3.68
CA ARG A 22 2.67 -10.00 2.25
C ARG A 22 2.98 -8.65 1.62
N PHE A 23 2.31 -7.58 2.06
CA PHE A 23 2.65 -6.23 1.65
C PHE A 23 4.08 -5.86 2.03
N ALA A 24 4.46 -6.10 3.29
CA ALA A 24 5.82 -5.84 3.78
C ALA A 24 6.88 -6.60 2.97
N GLU A 25 6.59 -7.84 2.58
CA GLU A 25 7.51 -8.61 1.73
C GLU A 25 7.71 -7.98 0.35
N LEU A 26 6.61 -7.60 -0.29
CA LEU A 26 6.63 -7.07 -1.65
C LEU A 26 7.23 -5.65 -1.71
N THR A 27 7.12 -4.88 -0.63
CA THR A 27 7.68 -3.52 -0.55
C THR A 27 9.08 -3.47 0.06
N GLY A 28 9.66 -4.61 0.46
CA GLY A 28 10.96 -4.66 1.15
C GLY A 28 10.92 -4.09 2.58
N LEU A 29 9.73 -3.99 3.18
CA LEU A 29 9.50 -3.42 4.52
C LEU A 29 9.34 -4.48 5.61
N LYS A 30 9.94 -5.66 5.43
CA LYS A 30 9.77 -6.80 6.36
C LYS A 30 10.13 -6.44 7.80
N GLU A 31 11.17 -5.62 7.99
CA GLU A 31 11.66 -5.18 9.31
C GLU A 31 10.84 -4.03 9.93
N GLN A 32 9.96 -3.38 9.16
CA GLN A 32 9.20 -2.20 9.58
C GLN A 32 7.74 -2.52 9.94
N GLN A 33 7.48 -3.70 10.51
CA GLN A 33 6.11 -4.15 10.84
C GLN A 33 5.36 -3.16 11.73
N GLN A 34 6.00 -2.61 12.76
CA GLN A 34 5.35 -1.65 13.67
C GLN A 34 4.90 -0.37 12.95
N MET A 35 5.72 0.12 12.01
CA MET A 35 5.39 1.27 11.18
C MET A 35 4.18 0.97 10.28
N LEU A 36 4.16 -0.22 9.66
CA LEU A 36 3.03 -0.64 8.81
C LEU A 36 1.73 -0.79 9.62
N THR A 37 1.80 -1.37 10.83
CA THR A 37 0.65 -1.44 11.74
C THR A 37 0.11 -0.05 12.05
N ARG A 38 1.00 0.89 12.38
CA ARG A 38 0.63 2.28 12.64
C ARG A 38 -0.05 2.94 11.44
N TRP A 39 0.49 2.75 10.23
CA TRP A 39 -0.12 3.30 9.01
C TRP A 39 -1.50 2.72 8.71
N ILE A 40 -1.73 1.44 9.05
CA ILE A 40 -3.05 0.81 8.95
C ILE A 40 -4.01 1.42 9.96
N ASP A 41 -3.57 1.59 11.21
CA ASP A 41 -4.40 2.15 12.29
C ASP A 41 -4.73 3.63 12.07
N GLU A 42 -3.80 4.40 11.51
CA GLU A 42 -3.97 5.82 11.15
C GLU A 42 -4.72 6.01 9.81
N GLY A 43 -5.03 4.95 9.07
CA GLY A 43 -5.74 5.01 7.79
C GLY A 43 -4.92 5.51 6.59
N ILE A 44 -3.60 5.68 6.79
CA ILE A 44 -2.63 6.01 5.74
C ILE A 44 -2.65 4.90 4.68
N LEU A 45 -2.51 3.64 5.11
CA LEU A 45 -2.73 2.50 4.25
C LEU A 45 -4.24 2.19 4.18
N PRO A 46 -4.87 2.25 2.99
CA PRO A 46 -6.27 1.90 2.87
C PRO A 46 -6.46 0.42 3.13
N THR A 47 -7.41 0.07 3.99
CA THR A 47 -7.71 -1.33 4.31
C THR A 47 -9.18 -1.67 4.14
N ARG A 48 -9.47 -2.97 4.05
CA ARG A 48 -10.81 -3.54 4.10
C ARG A 48 -10.83 -4.66 5.14
N ARG A 49 -11.91 -4.75 5.92
CA ARG A 49 -12.15 -5.84 6.86
C ARG A 49 -12.81 -7.04 6.17
N PHE A 50 -12.25 -8.21 6.42
CA PHE A 50 -12.80 -9.53 6.06
C PHE A 50 -12.87 -10.37 7.34
N GLY A 51 -14.06 -10.45 7.93
CA GLY A 51 -14.23 -11.01 9.27
C GLY A 51 -13.33 -10.30 10.29
N ARG A 52 -12.42 -11.04 10.92
CA ARG A 52 -11.46 -10.52 11.91
C ARG A 52 -10.18 -9.96 11.29
N HIS A 53 -9.96 -10.13 9.98
CA HIS A 53 -8.72 -9.73 9.32
C HIS A 53 -8.86 -8.34 8.67
N ARG A 54 -7.80 -7.53 8.76
CA ARG A 54 -7.64 -6.28 7.99
C ARG A 54 -6.65 -6.53 6.87
N LEU A 55 -7.08 -6.33 5.62
CA LEU A 55 -6.25 -6.47 4.44
C LEU A 55 -6.06 -5.11 3.78
N ILE A 56 -4.86 -4.84 3.27
CA ILE A 56 -4.52 -3.62 2.54
C ILE A 56 -5.18 -3.69 1.16
N ASN A 57 -5.91 -2.64 0.80
CA ASN A 57 -6.61 -2.52 -0.47
C ASN A 57 -5.71 -1.81 -1.49
N MET A 58 -5.03 -2.62 -2.32
CA MET A 58 -4.05 -2.12 -3.29
C MET A 58 -4.68 -1.25 -4.37
N GLN A 59 -5.93 -1.54 -4.77
CA GLN A 59 -6.62 -0.70 -5.75
C GLN A 59 -6.82 0.73 -5.23
N VAL A 60 -7.30 0.88 -3.99
CA VAL A 60 -7.50 2.22 -3.39
C VAL A 60 -6.17 2.90 -3.15
N LEU A 61 -5.13 2.15 -2.75
CA LEU A 61 -3.80 2.72 -2.57
C LEU A 61 -3.27 3.31 -3.89
N LEU A 62 -3.36 2.55 -5.00
CA LEU A 62 -2.93 3.01 -6.32
C LEU A 62 -3.74 4.23 -6.80
N GLN A 63 -5.05 4.25 -6.56
CA GLN A 63 -5.90 5.42 -6.85
C GLN A 63 -5.46 6.67 -6.07
N ARG A 64 -5.14 6.54 -4.77
CA ARG A 64 -4.64 7.65 -3.96
C ARG A 64 -3.29 8.16 -4.47
N LEU A 65 -2.40 7.26 -4.88
CA LEU A 65 -1.09 7.61 -5.43
C LEU A 65 -1.23 8.37 -6.76
N ASP A 66 -2.11 7.91 -7.64
CA ASP A 66 -2.37 8.58 -8.93
C ASP A 66 -2.94 10.00 -8.74
N GLN A 67 -3.88 10.17 -7.80
CA GLN A 67 -4.43 11.49 -7.45
C GLN A 67 -3.37 12.43 -6.86
N ALA A 68 -2.46 11.90 -6.04
CA ALA A 68 -1.37 12.69 -5.48
C ALA A 68 -0.41 13.21 -6.58
N LYS A 69 -0.21 12.44 -7.66
CA LYS A 69 0.59 12.87 -8.82
C LYS A 69 -0.10 13.98 -9.62
N GLY A 70 -1.44 13.97 -9.69
CA GLY A 70 -2.23 15.00 -10.38
C GLY A 70 -2.34 16.35 -9.67
N THR A 71 -1.86 16.47 -8.42
CA THR A 71 -1.93 17.72 -7.63
C THR A 71 -0.64 18.55 -7.70
N GLN A 72 0.31 18.21 -8.57
CA GLN A 72 1.51 19.01 -8.85
C GLN A 72 1.36 19.92 -10.10
N GLY A 73 0.14 20.38 -10.39
CA GLY A 73 -0.17 21.38 -11.42
C GLY A 73 -0.39 22.76 -10.82
#